data_AF-A0A671L295-F1
#
_entry.id   AF-A0A671L295-F1
#
_cell.length_a   1.000
_cell.length_b   1.000
_cell.length_c   1.000
_cell.angle_alpha   90.00
_cell.angle_beta   90.00
_cell.angle_gamma   90.00
#
_symmetry.space_group_name_H-M   'P 1'
#
loop_
_entity.id
_entity.type
_entity.pdbx_description
1 polymer ?
#
loop_
_entity_poly.entity_id
_entity_poly.type
_entity_poly.pdbx_seq_one_letter_code
_entity_poly.pdbx_strand_id
1 'polypeptide(L)'
;DPIEHGQKHTVTKRAPTEGRKAVQDLAERLSRWFLRRTKALISDQLPKKDDRVVYCSLTDFQRTVYHAVLDTDDVILLLRSSGKCHCGSGRPRNKCCYKLNADGVPVRHLYFSYLAILRKVVNHVALLQSKEETSKKQSTICEQVFRKFPDFTERCKQAAFEAMSDPMYSRKIVLQKLLNHFIAKKDKSSTLLSFHQKSYCMAEGLEYHRLNGITKSKGRVKIVREFNSSRDVNLCLVSTLAGGLGLNFVGANVVVLFDPTWNPANDLQAIDRMCETGVTVILSKFCTSRYTTVQKIERN
;
A
#
# COMPACT_ATOMS: atom_id res chain seq x y z
N ASP A 1 -15.14 -27.14 6.43
CA ASP A 1 -14.16 -27.00 7.52
C ASP A 1 -14.77 -26.15 8.65
N PRO A 2 -14.79 -26.61 9.91
CA PRO A 2 -15.29 -25.85 11.06
C PRO A 2 -14.56 -24.51 11.29
N ILE A 3 -13.28 -24.42 10.94
CA ILE A 3 -12.46 -23.20 11.04
C ILE A 3 -12.94 -22.19 10.00
N GLU A 4 -13.00 -22.58 8.72
CA GLU A 4 -13.49 -21.71 7.64
C GLU A 4 -14.95 -21.29 7.85
N HIS A 5 -15.79 -22.20 8.39
CA HIS A 5 -17.18 -21.89 8.69
C HIS A 5 -17.29 -20.92 9.86
N GLY A 6 -16.55 -21.14 10.95
CA GLY A 6 -16.59 -20.27 12.15
C GLY A 6 -16.04 -18.86 11.93
N GLN A 7 -15.27 -18.62 10.87
CA GLN A 7 -14.71 -17.31 10.52
C GLN A 7 -15.62 -16.44 9.64
N LYS A 8 -16.74 -16.98 9.14
CA LYS A 8 -17.68 -16.20 8.31
C LYS A 8 -18.47 -15.21 9.17
N HIS A 9 -18.71 -14.01 8.64
CA HIS A 9 -19.47 -12.96 9.33
C HIS A 9 -20.97 -13.26 9.48
N THR A 10 -21.51 -14.22 8.73
CA THR A 10 -22.95 -14.53 8.65
C THR A 10 -23.42 -15.61 9.62
N VAL A 11 -22.58 -16.04 10.57
CA VAL A 11 -22.80 -17.29 11.31
C VAL A 11 -23.30 -17.05 12.72
N THR A 12 -24.10 -17.99 13.20
CA THR A 12 -24.63 -18.00 14.58
C THR A 12 -23.51 -18.08 15.60
N LYS A 13 -23.75 -17.58 16.82
CA LYS A 13 -22.74 -17.49 17.91
C LYS A 13 -22.04 -18.83 18.26
N ARG A 14 -22.62 -19.98 17.89
CA ARG A 14 -22.05 -21.32 18.16
C ARG A 14 -20.87 -21.64 17.23
N ALA A 15 -20.96 -21.31 15.94
CA ALA A 15 -19.93 -21.69 14.98
C ALA A 15 -18.55 -21.03 15.20
N PRO A 16 -18.43 -19.75 15.63
CA PRO A 16 -17.13 -19.19 16.00
C PRO A 16 -16.48 -19.89 17.19
N THR A 17 -17.28 -20.49 18.08
CA THR A 17 -16.78 -21.24 19.23
C THR A 17 -16.25 -22.60 18.80
N GLU A 18 -16.97 -23.30 17.92
CA GLU A 18 -16.51 -24.56 17.31
C GLU A 18 -15.25 -24.35 16.47
N GLY A 19 -15.18 -23.27 15.68
CA GLY A 19 -13.96 -22.90 14.94
C GLY A 19 -12.76 -22.63 15.85
N ARG A 20 -12.96 -21.94 16.97
CA ARG A 20 -11.89 -21.72 17.97
C ARG A 20 -11.39 -23.02 18.59
N LYS A 21 -12.30 -23.95 18.92
CA LYS A 21 -11.93 -25.29 19.42
C LYS A 21 -11.09 -26.06 18.40
N ALA A 22 -11.52 -26.09 17.14
CA ALA A 22 -10.77 -26.75 16.07
C ALA A 22 -9.36 -26.13 15.86
N VAL A 23 -9.21 -24.81 15.98
CA VAL A 23 -7.90 -24.14 15.96
C VAL A 23 -7.02 -24.57 17.15
N GLN A 24 -7.62 -24.69 18.33
CA GLN A 24 -6.90 -25.13 19.52
C GLN A 24 -6.43 -26.59 19.40
N ASP A 25 -7.31 -27.50 18.97
CA ASP A 25 -6.97 -28.91 18.75
C ASP A 25 -5.84 -29.06 17.72
N LEU A 26 -5.87 -28.23 16.66
CA LEU A 26 -4.81 -28.18 15.66
C LEU A 26 -3.49 -27.68 16.28
N ALA A 27 -3.53 -26.59 17.06
CA ALA A 27 -2.35 -26.04 17.71
C ALA A 27 -1.71 -27.05 18.68
N GLU A 28 -2.52 -27.81 19.44
CA GLU A 28 -2.05 -28.87 20.33
C GLU A 28 -1.36 -30.00 19.56
N ARG A 29 -1.92 -30.43 18.43
CA ARG A 29 -1.30 -31.45 17.56
C ARG A 29 0.01 -30.97 16.94
N LEU A 30 0.07 -29.69 16.54
CA LEU A 30 1.25 -29.09 15.93
C LEU A 30 2.33 -28.70 16.95
N SER A 31 1.97 -28.53 18.23
CA SER A 31 2.87 -28.01 19.28
C SER A 31 4.18 -28.79 19.42
N ARG A 32 4.16 -30.11 19.18
CA ARG A 32 5.35 -30.97 19.24
C ARG A 32 6.38 -30.67 18.15
N TRP A 33 5.93 -30.13 17.01
CA TRP A 33 6.75 -29.90 15.83
C TRP A 33 6.94 -28.42 15.51
N PHE A 34 6.17 -27.53 16.13
CA PHE A 34 6.16 -26.11 15.82
C PHE A 34 6.46 -25.27 17.07
N LEU A 35 7.72 -24.83 17.19
CA LEU A 35 8.14 -23.91 18.23
C LEU A 35 7.91 -22.46 17.76
N ARG A 36 6.98 -21.76 18.41
CA ARG A 36 6.74 -20.33 18.17
C ARG A 36 7.11 -19.53 19.41
N ARG A 37 8.12 -18.68 19.30
CA ARG A 37 8.47 -17.67 20.32
C ARG A 37 7.93 -16.32 19.90
N THR A 38 7.32 -15.60 20.83
CA THR A 38 6.82 -14.24 20.61
C THR A 38 7.69 -13.25 21.36
N LYS A 39 7.88 -12.04 20.82
CA LYS A 39 8.60 -10.94 21.48
C LYS A 39 8.00 -10.56 22.85
N ALA A 40 6.77 -10.98 23.16
CA ALA A 40 6.18 -10.86 24.49
C ALA A 40 7.02 -11.48 25.61
N LEU A 41 7.77 -12.57 25.32
CA LEU A 41 8.61 -13.27 26.29
C LEU A 41 9.85 -12.48 26.73
N ILE A 42 10.25 -11.47 25.97
CA ILE A 42 11.42 -10.62 26.22
C ILE A 42 11.04 -9.13 26.19
N SER A 43 9.75 -8.84 26.38
CA SER A 43 9.21 -7.49 26.21
C SER A 43 9.77 -6.48 27.21
N ASP A 44 10.23 -6.97 28.36
CA ASP A 44 10.94 -6.24 29.41
C ASP A 44 12.34 -5.78 28.98
N GLN A 45 13.00 -6.52 28.07
CA GLN A 45 14.35 -6.23 27.57
C GLN A 45 14.34 -5.40 26.29
N LEU A 46 13.18 -5.32 25.62
CA LEU A 46 13.02 -4.56 24.40
C LEU A 46 12.57 -3.13 24.72
N PRO A 47 13.17 -2.11 24.10
CA PRO A 47 12.68 -0.76 24.29
C PRO A 47 11.27 -0.62 23.69
N LYS A 48 10.48 0.28 24.28
CA LYS A 48 9.08 0.46 23.91
C LYS A 48 8.96 0.85 22.43
N LYS A 49 8.13 0.10 21.70
CA LYS A 49 7.72 0.40 20.33
C LYS A 49 6.49 1.29 20.37
N ASP A 50 6.53 2.42 19.66
CA ASP A 50 5.40 3.35 19.54
C ASP A 50 4.79 3.23 18.14
N ASP A 51 3.61 2.62 18.05
CA ASP A 51 2.88 2.40 16.80
C ASP A 51 1.84 3.51 16.58
N ARG A 52 2.08 4.38 15.60
CA ARG A 52 1.18 5.48 15.23
C ARG A 52 0.55 5.22 13.88
N VAL A 53 -0.77 5.40 13.78
CA VAL A 53 -1.49 5.38 12.50
C VAL A 53 -1.86 6.79 12.10
N VAL A 54 -1.33 7.26 10.98
CA VAL A 54 -1.61 8.59 10.43
C VAL A 54 -2.59 8.46 9.28
N TYR A 55 -3.78 9.03 9.47
CA TYR A 55 -4.80 9.06 8.43
C TYR A 55 -4.59 10.25 7.50
N CYS A 56 -4.40 9.96 6.22
CA CYS A 56 -4.21 10.99 5.20
C CYS A 56 -5.46 11.11 4.32
N SER A 57 -5.99 12.32 4.18
CA SER A 57 -7.07 12.64 3.25
C SER A 57 -6.53 12.83 1.83
N LEU A 58 -7.38 12.60 0.81
CA LEU A 58 -7.06 13.01 -0.57
C LEU A 58 -7.07 14.53 -0.67
N THR A 59 -6.17 15.08 -1.49
CA THR A 59 -6.29 16.46 -1.96
C THR A 59 -7.54 16.61 -2.82
N ASP A 60 -8.03 17.85 -2.98
CA ASP A 60 -9.24 18.09 -3.77
C ASP A 60 -9.06 17.62 -5.22
N PHE A 61 -7.88 17.87 -5.81
CA PHE A 61 -7.58 17.37 -7.14
C PHE A 61 -7.53 15.84 -7.21
N GLN A 62 -6.88 15.16 -6.25
CA GLN A 62 -6.89 13.70 -6.16
C GLN A 62 -8.33 13.15 -6.05
N ARG A 63 -9.18 13.82 -5.27
CA ARG A 63 -10.59 13.44 -5.10
C ARG A 63 -11.35 13.58 -6.42
N THR A 64 -11.17 14.67 -7.14
CA THR A 64 -11.81 14.90 -8.45
C THR A 64 -11.40 13.83 -9.46
N VAL A 65 -10.10 13.52 -9.55
CA VAL A 65 -9.61 12.44 -10.44
C VAL A 65 -10.12 11.07 -9.98
N TYR A 66 -10.16 10.82 -8.68
CA TYR A 66 -10.67 9.56 -8.12
C TYR A 66 -12.14 9.34 -8.48
N HIS A 67 -12.99 10.38 -8.35
CA HIS A 67 -14.39 10.31 -8.79
C HIS A 67 -14.50 10.14 -10.31
N ALA A 68 -13.68 10.82 -11.10
CA ALA A 68 -13.67 10.64 -12.56
C ALA A 68 -13.36 9.19 -12.97
N VAL A 69 -12.50 8.48 -12.22
CA VAL A 69 -12.26 7.04 -12.42
C VAL A 69 -13.45 6.20 -11.97
N LEU A 70 -14.13 6.55 -10.88
CA LEU A 70 -15.32 5.82 -10.40
C LEU A 70 -16.52 5.94 -11.35
N ASP A 71 -16.63 7.06 -12.06
CA ASP A 71 -17.71 7.36 -13.00
C ASP A 71 -17.52 6.69 -14.37
N THR A 72 -16.47 5.89 -14.58
CA THR A 72 -16.32 5.14 -15.83
C THR A 72 -17.31 3.98 -15.91
N ASP A 73 -17.78 3.68 -17.12
CA ASP A 73 -18.73 2.60 -17.37
C ASP A 73 -18.23 1.25 -16.85
N ASP A 74 -16.93 1.00 -16.98
CA ASP A 74 -16.28 -0.21 -16.46
C ASP A 74 -16.39 -0.32 -14.93
N VAL A 75 -16.20 0.77 -14.19
CA VAL A 75 -16.31 0.75 -12.73
C VAL A 75 -17.77 0.62 -12.31
N ILE A 76 -18.69 1.28 -12.99
CA ILE A 76 -20.14 1.12 -12.76
C ILE A 76 -20.56 -0.33 -13.00
N LEU A 77 -20.05 -0.96 -14.06
CA LEU A 77 -20.24 -2.37 -14.39
C LEU A 77 -19.70 -3.28 -13.28
N LEU A 78 -18.48 -3.01 -12.78
CA LEU A 78 -17.86 -3.73 -11.67
C LEU A 78 -18.66 -3.61 -10.37
N LEU A 79 -19.11 -2.40 -10.01
CA LEU A 79 -19.86 -2.14 -8.78
C LEU A 79 -21.22 -2.84 -8.78
N ARG A 80 -21.86 -2.96 -9.95
CA ARG A 80 -23.16 -3.63 -10.11
C ARG A 80 -23.03 -5.12 -10.41
N SER A 81 -21.82 -5.64 -10.55
CA SER A 81 -21.51 -6.99 -11.06
C SER A 81 -22.20 -8.14 -10.31
N SER A 82 -22.34 -8.02 -8.98
CA SER A 82 -22.95 -9.01 -8.10
C SER A 82 -24.48 -8.91 -7.99
N GLY A 83 -25.07 -7.82 -8.47
CA GLY A 83 -26.53 -7.60 -8.44
C GLY A 83 -27.28 -8.55 -9.36
N LYS A 84 -28.59 -8.72 -9.15
CA LYS A 84 -29.46 -9.52 -10.03
C LYS A 84 -29.51 -8.91 -11.43
N CYS A 85 -29.48 -9.75 -12.46
CA CYS A 85 -29.60 -9.32 -13.84
C CYS A 85 -31.04 -8.93 -14.18
N HIS A 86 -31.21 -7.87 -14.99
CA HIS A 86 -32.53 -7.36 -15.38
C HIS A 86 -33.22 -8.20 -16.47
N CYS A 87 -32.53 -9.15 -17.09
CA CYS A 87 -33.11 -10.01 -18.14
C CYS A 87 -34.03 -11.13 -17.62
N GLY A 88 -34.46 -11.07 -16.35
CA GLY A 88 -35.35 -12.07 -15.75
C GLY A 88 -34.69 -13.42 -15.41
N SER A 89 -33.40 -13.62 -15.72
CA SER A 89 -32.72 -14.92 -15.51
C SER A 89 -32.49 -15.31 -14.05
N GLY A 90 -32.68 -14.39 -13.09
CA GLY A 90 -32.36 -14.60 -11.67
C GLY A 90 -30.86 -14.71 -11.36
N ARG A 91 -29.99 -14.72 -12.37
CA ARG A 91 -28.53 -14.83 -12.23
C ARG A 91 -27.89 -13.48 -11.91
N PRO A 92 -26.72 -13.45 -11.25
CA PRO A 92 -25.99 -12.20 -11.05
C PRO A 92 -25.48 -11.65 -12.40
N ARG A 93 -25.38 -10.32 -12.49
CA ARG A 93 -25.05 -9.58 -13.73
C ARG A 93 -23.77 -10.09 -14.38
N ASN A 94 -22.71 -10.29 -13.59
CA ASN A 94 -21.41 -10.79 -14.05
C ASN A 94 -21.41 -12.23 -14.58
N LYS A 95 -22.45 -13.02 -14.29
CA LYS A 95 -22.64 -14.38 -14.83
C LYS A 95 -23.74 -14.44 -15.89
N CYS A 96 -24.30 -13.29 -16.28
CA CYS A 96 -25.40 -13.18 -17.23
C CYS A 96 -25.07 -12.24 -18.39
N CYS A 97 -25.85 -11.17 -18.59
CA CYS A 97 -25.74 -10.24 -19.72
C CYS A 97 -24.53 -9.29 -19.62
N TYR A 98 -23.92 -9.17 -18.44
CA TYR A 98 -22.88 -8.19 -18.13
C TYR A 98 -21.55 -8.89 -17.80
N LYS A 99 -21.22 -9.93 -18.57
CA LYS A 99 -19.94 -10.68 -18.43
C LYS A 99 -18.75 -9.91 -18.99
N LEU A 100 -19.01 -9.11 -20.03
CA LEU A 100 -18.02 -8.34 -20.80
C LEU A 100 -18.37 -6.86 -20.72
N ASN A 101 -17.38 -5.99 -20.87
CA ASN A 101 -17.60 -4.56 -21.12
C ASN A 101 -17.86 -4.28 -22.61
N ALA A 102 -18.00 -3.00 -22.96
CA ALA A 102 -18.21 -2.55 -24.33
C ALA A 102 -17.10 -3.01 -25.30
N ASP A 103 -15.86 -3.13 -24.82
CA ASP A 103 -14.71 -3.59 -25.59
C ASP A 103 -14.55 -5.12 -25.62
N GLY A 104 -15.52 -5.88 -25.11
CA GLY A 104 -15.47 -7.34 -25.06
C GLY A 104 -14.52 -7.91 -24.00
N VAL A 105 -14.05 -7.09 -23.04
CA VAL A 105 -13.16 -7.53 -21.96
C VAL A 105 -13.98 -8.12 -20.80
N PRO A 106 -13.61 -9.31 -20.28
CA PRO A 106 -14.27 -9.88 -19.11
C PRO A 106 -14.17 -9.00 -17.87
N VAL A 107 -15.29 -8.83 -17.15
CA VAL A 107 -15.37 -7.99 -15.93
C VAL A 107 -14.31 -8.38 -14.89
N ARG A 108 -13.99 -9.67 -14.76
CA ARG A 108 -12.93 -10.16 -13.86
C ARG A 108 -11.54 -9.55 -14.14
N HIS A 109 -11.23 -9.23 -15.40
CA HIS A 109 -9.94 -8.65 -15.77
C HIS A 109 -9.89 -7.15 -15.49
N LEU A 110 -11.05 -6.48 -15.50
CA LEU A 110 -11.16 -5.05 -15.19
C LEU A 110 -10.86 -4.77 -13.72
N TYR A 111 -11.26 -5.67 -12.82
CA TYR A 111 -11.15 -5.49 -11.38
C TYR A 111 -9.74 -5.09 -10.92
N PHE A 112 -8.72 -5.90 -11.22
CA PHE A 112 -7.34 -5.62 -10.79
C PHE A 112 -6.73 -4.43 -11.53
N SER A 113 -7.14 -4.20 -12.79
CA SER A 113 -6.68 -3.03 -13.55
C SER A 113 -7.17 -1.74 -12.91
N TYR A 114 -8.46 -1.62 -12.60
CA TYR A 114 -9.03 -0.45 -11.95
C TYR A 114 -8.60 -0.29 -10.50
N LEU A 115 -8.41 -1.38 -9.76
CA LEU A 115 -7.84 -1.33 -8.41
C LEU A 115 -6.42 -0.74 -8.41
N ALA A 116 -5.58 -1.11 -9.39
CA ALA A 116 -4.25 -0.54 -9.56
C ALA A 116 -4.30 0.95 -9.94
N ILE A 117 -5.22 1.35 -10.83
CA ILE A 117 -5.43 2.75 -11.22
C ILE A 117 -5.85 3.59 -10.01
N LEU A 118 -6.84 3.14 -9.24
CA LEU A 118 -7.30 3.83 -8.03
C LEU A 118 -6.17 3.96 -7.01
N ARG A 119 -5.37 2.91 -6.80
CA ARG A 119 -4.19 2.97 -5.92
C ARG A 119 -3.15 4.00 -6.41
N LYS A 120 -2.92 4.10 -7.72
CA LYS A 120 -2.05 5.12 -8.31
C LYS A 120 -2.57 6.53 -8.04
N VAL A 121 -3.84 6.82 -8.30
CA VAL A 121 -4.46 8.15 -8.01
C VAL A 121 -4.27 8.55 -6.56
N VAL A 122 -4.55 7.59 -5.67
CA VAL A 122 -4.51 7.76 -4.21
C VAL A 122 -3.09 8.07 -3.71
N ASN A 123 -2.08 7.46 -4.32
CA ASN A 123 -0.67 7.73 -4.02
C ASN A 123 -0.21 9.06 -4.67
N HIS A 124 -0.37 9.19 -5.97
CA HIS A 124 0.02 10.36 -6.75
C HIS A 124 -0.59 10.33 -8.15
N VAL A 125 -1.28 11.39 -8.57
CA VAL A 125 -2.01 11.40 -9.86
C VAL A 125 -1.08 11.21 -11.07
N ALA A 126 0.11 11.81 -11.06
CA ALA A 126 1.11 11.65 -12.14
C ALA A 126 1.57 10.19 -12.39
N LEU A 127 1.37 9.26 -11.45
CA LEU A 127 1.69 7.82 -11.65
C LEU A 127 0.81 7.15 -12.71
N LEU A 128 -0.32 7.76 -13.04
CA LEU A 128 -1.16 7.29 -14.13
C LEU A 128 -0.56 7.56 -15.51
N GLN A 129 0.39 8.50 -15.64
CA GLN A 129 1.03 8.86 -16.91
C GLN A 129 2.38 8.15 -17.15
N SER A 130 2.93 7.46 -16.15
CA SER A 130 4.22 6.77 -16.30
C SER A 130 4.10 5.55 -17.21
N LYS A 131 4.66 5.63 -18.42
CA LYS A 131 4.65 4.57 -19.44
C LYS A 131 5.42 3.30 -19.05
N GLU A 132 6.34 3.39 -18.10
CA GLU A 132 7.27 2.30 -17.74
C GLU A 132 6.63 1.15 -16.94
N GLU A 133 5.48 1.38 -16.28
CA GLU A 133 4.86 0.40 -15.37
C GLU A 133 3.39 0.08 -15.68
N THR A 134 2.83 0.65 -16.76
CA THR A 134 1.42 0.43 -17.13
C THR A 134 1.28 -0.53 -18.29
N SER A 135 0.39 -1.52 -18.15
CA SER A 135 -0.07 -2.34 -19.28
C SER A 135 -0.69 -1.45 -20.36
N LYS A 136 -0.56 -1.81 -21.65
CA LYS A 136 -1.19 -1.10 -22.79
C LYS A 136 -2.69 -0.82 -22.60
N LYS A 137 -3.40 -1.64 -21.80
CA LYS A 137 -4.82 -1.42 -21.47
C LYS A 137 -5.03 -0.34 -20.42
N GLN A 138 -4.12 -0.23 -19.44
CA GLN A 138 -4.19 0.80 -18.41
C GLN A 138 -3.92 2.19 -18.99
N SER A 139 -3.03 2.31 -19.98
CA SER A 139 -2.76 3.60 -20.63
C SER A 139 -4.00 4.16 -21.34
N THR A 140 -4.78 3.34 -22.04
CA THR A 140 -6.00 3.79 -22.71
C THR A 140 -7.06 4.28 -21.71
N ILE A 141 -7.23 3.57 -20.59
CA ILE A 141 -8.15 3.98 -19.52
C ILE A 141 -7.68 5.30 -18.89
N CYS A 142 -6.38 5.43 -18.61
CA CYS A 142 -5.80 6.67 -18.09
C CYS A 142 -6.05 7.84 -19.06
N GLU A 143 -5.84 7.65 -20.36
CA GLU A 143 -6.08 8.67 -21.38
C GLU A 143 -7.53 9.14 -21.40
N GLN A 144 -8.51 8.23 -21.29
CA GLN A 144 -9.93 8.59 -21.21
C GLN A 144 -10.25 9.44 -19.98
N VAL A 145 -9.70 9.09 -18.82
CA VAL A 145 -9.89 9.86 -17.58
C VAL A 145 -9.22 11.23 -17.68
N PHE A 146 -8.02 11.30 -18.28
CA PHE A 146 -7.25 12.53 -18.42
C PHE A 146 -7.76 13.50 -19.48
N ARG A 147 -8.61 13.06 -20.41
CA ARG A 147 -9.34 13.99 -21.31
C ARG A 147 -10.17 15.02 -20.52
N LYS A 148 -10.62 14.69 -19.31
CA LYS A 148 -11.33 15.62 -18.43
C LYS A 148 -10.40 16.63 -17.71
N PHE A 149 -9.07 16.47 -17.82
CA PHE A 149 -8.06 17.29 -17.14
C PHE A 149 -6.90 17.65 -18.10
N PRO A 150 -7.16 18.45 -19.15
CA PRO A 150 -6.15 18.80 -20.16
C PRO A 150 -4.96 19.58 -19.56
N ASP A 151 -5.22 20.56 -18.69
CA ASP A 151 -4.18 21.40 -18.07
C ASP A 151 -3.18 20.59 -17.26
N PHE A 152 -3.65 19.59 -16.51
CA PHE A 152 -2.79 18.68 -15.76
C PHE A 152 -1.97 17.78 -16.68
N THR A 153 -2.59 17.31 -17.77
CA THR A 153 -1.92 16.46 -18.75
C THR A 153 -0.79 17.20 -19.46
N GLU A 154 -1.00 18.47 -19.78
CA GLU A 154 0.01 19.33 -20.37
C GLU A 154 1.16 19.63 -19.40
N ARG A 155 0.85 19.98 -18.15
CA ARG A 155 1.87 20.18 -17.10
C ARG A 155 2.71 18.95 -16.85
N CYS A 156 2.11 17.75 -16.83
CA CYS A 156 2.89 16.52 -16.70
C CYS A 156 3.78 16.22 -17.91
N LYS A 157 3.41 16.67 -19.13
CA LYS A 157 4.24 16.52 -20.33
C LYS A 157 5.40 17.52 -20.34
N GLN A 158 5.15 18.76 -19.93
CA GLN A 158 6.13 19.85 -19.95
C GLN A 158 7.10 19.80 -18.75
N ALA A 159 6.60 19.45 -17.57
CA ALA A 159 7.34 19.48 -16.31
C ALA A 159 7.07 18.22 -15.47
N ALA A 160 7.31 17.03 -16.06
CA ALA A 160 7.04 15.74 -15.42
C ALA A 160 7.69 15.60 -14.03
N PHE A 161 8.89 16.16 -13.86
CA PHE A 161 9.61 16.11 -12.59
C PHE A 161 8.97 16.99 -11.52
N GLU A 162 8.63 18.24 -11.85
CA GLU A 162 7.99 19.19 -10.93
C GLU A 162 6.58 18.71 -10.57
N ALA A 163 5.80 18.25 -11.54
CA ALA A 163 4.47 17.69 -11.31
C ALA A 163 4.50 16.40 -10.46
N MET A 164 5.59 15.61 -10.51
CA MET A 164 5.78 14.42 -9.66
C MET A 164 6.26 14.74 -8.23
N SER A 165 6.84 15.93 -8.05
CA SER A 165 7.37 16.42 -6.78
C SER A 165 6.37 17.32 -6.07
N ASP A 166 5.42 17.92 -6.80
CA ASP A 166 4.40 18.82 -6.27
C ASP A 166 3.45 18.09 -5.29
N PRO A 167 3.46 18.49 -4.00
CA PRO A 167 2.59 17.93 -2.98
C PRO A 167 1.09 18.10 -3.28
N MET A 168 0.69 19.08 -4.09
CA MET A 168 -0.72 19.34 -4.42
C MET A 168 -1.40 18.14 -5.10
N TYR A 169 -0.65 17.35 -5.87
CA TYR A 169 -1.17 16.19 -6.61
C TYR A 169 -0.99 14.86 -5.86
N SER A 170 -0.58 14.91 -4.59
CA SER A 170 -0.16 13.73 -3.87
C SER A 170 -0.49 13.77 -2.38
N ARG A 171 -0.71 12.57 -1.82
CA ARG A 171 -0.71 12.35 -0.38
C ARG A 171 0.60 12.77 0.31
N LYS A 172 1.67 12.98 -0.47
CA LYS A 172 3.01 13.32 0.01
C LYS A 172 3.07 14.56 0.92
N ILE A 173 2.05 15.44 0.97
CA ILE A 173 2.02 16.58 1.90
C ILE A 173 2.25 16.15 3.36
N VAL A 174 1.58 15.09 3.82
CA VAL A 174 1.71 14.62 5.21
C VAL A 174 3.10 14.06 5.44
N LEU A 175 3.62 13.33 4.46
CA LEU A 175 4.93 12.74 4.53
C LEU A 175 6.05 13.78 4.48
N GLN A 176 5.89 14.84 3.68
CA GLN A 176 6.78 16.00 3.66
C GLN A 176 6.82 16.67 5.03
N LYS A 177 5.65 16.92 5.64
CA LYS A 177 5.59 17.48 7.00
C LYS A 177 6.30 16.59 8.02
N LEU A 178 6.10 15.27 7.94
CA LEU A 178 6.77 14.31 8.82
C LEU A 178 8.28 14.30 8.58
N LEU A 179 8.73 14.19 7.33
CA LEU A 179 10.15 14.19 6.96
C LEU A 179 10.84 15.48 7.43
N ASN A 180 10.25 16.64 7.17
CA ASN A 180 10.81 17.93 7.58
C ASN A 180 10.91 18.04 9.10
N HIS A 181 9.90 17.55 9.83
CA HIS A 181 9.93 17.51 11.30
C HIS A 181 11.06 16.60 11.83
N PHE A 182 11.25 15.45 11.21
CA PHE A 182 12.29 14.49 11.59
C PHE A 182 13.70 14.97 11.23
N ILE A 183 13.87 15.58 10.06
CA ILE A 183 15.12 16.20 9.62
C ILE A 183 15.49 17.37 10.56
N ALA A 184 14.52 18.22 10.90
CA ALA A 184 14.75 19.36 11.81
C ALA A 184 15.19 18.92 13.21
N LYS A 185 14.70 17.76 13.69
CA LYS A 185 15.09 17.21 14.99
C LYS A 185 16.47 16.55 15.01
N LYS A 186 17.13 16.35 13.85
CA LYS A 186 18.38 15.55 13.72
C LYS A 186 18.30 14.15 14.33
N ASP A 187 17.10 13.62 14.54
CA ASP A 187 16.93 12.23 14.91
C ASP A 187 17.30 11.38 13.69
N LYS A 188 18.16 10.36 13.86
CA LYS A 188 18.47 9.40 12.79
C LYS A 188 17.18 8.72 12.31
N SER A 189 16.64 9.18 11.19
CA SER A 189 15.25 8.92 10.81
C SER A 189 15.14 8.00 9.61
N SER A 190 15.16 6.68 9.85
CA SER A 190 14.99 5.65 8.81
C SER A 190 13.59 5.65 8.19
N THR A 191 13.29 6.64 7.37
CA THR A 191 12.00 6.69 6.68
C THR A 191 11.98 5.64 5.57
N LEU A 192 11.45 4.45 5.88
CA LEU A 192 11.07 3.46 4.88
C LEU A 192 9.99 4.07 3.99
N LEU A 193 10.12 3.93 2.68
CA LEU A 193 9.28 4.65 1.74
C LEU A 193 9.13 3.82 0.48
N SER A 194 7.88 3.56 0.13
CA SER A 194 7.55 2.85 -1.09
C SER A 194 7.94 3.67 -2.34
N PHE A 195 8.02 2.94 -3.45
CA PHE A 195 8.78 3.17 -4.67
C PHE A 195 8.71 4.54 -5.37
N HIS A 196 7.84 5.47 -4.97
CA HIS A 196 7.51 6.67 -5.75
C HIS A 196 8.10 7.98 -5.19
N GLN A 197 9.12 7.90 -4.35
CA GLN A 197 9.65 9.08 -3.64
C GLN A 197 11.01 9.60 -4.11
N LYS A 198 11.63 8.96 -5.11
CA LYS A 198 12.94 9.39 -5.63
C LYS A 198 12.94 10.87 -6.05
N SER A 199 11.93 11.28 -6.81
CA SER A 199 11.83 12.63 -7.38
C SER A 199 11.72 13.70 -6.29
N TYR A 200 10.93 13.42 -5.25
CA TYR A 200 10.77 14.34 -4.12
C TYR A 200 12.07 14.50 -3.33
N CYS A 201 12.76 13.40 -2.97
CA CYS A 201 14.01 13.51 -2.24
C CYS A 201 15.08 14.27 -3.05
N MET A 202 15.10 14.10 -4.38
CA MET A 202 15.98 14.86 -5.27
C MET A 202 15.59 16.34 -5.36
N ALA A 203 14.30 16.66 -5.42
CA ALA A 203 13.81 18.05 -5.47
C ALA A 203 14.12 18.82 -4.18
N GLU A 204 14.03 18.15 -3.02
CA GLU A 204 14.34 18.73 -1.71
C GLU A 204 15.84 18.69 -1.36
N GLY A 205 16.69 18.16 -2.25
CA GLY A 205 18.14 18.06 -2.01
C GLY A 205 18.52 17.13 -0.85
N LEU A 206 17.68 16.15 -0.52
CA LEU A 206 17.94 15.21 0.57
C LEU A 206 18.90 14.12 0.14
N GLU A 207 19.91 13.84 0.96
CA GLU A 207 20.78 12.67 0.76
C GLU A 207 20.06 11.41 1.23
N TYR A 208 19.96 10.40 0.36
CA TYR A 208 19.28 9.15 0.67
C TYR A 208 19.95 7.94 0.02
N HIS A 209 19.84 6.80 0.70
CA HIS A 209 20.12 5.49 0.11
C HIS A 209 18.83 4.84 -0.41
N ARG A 210 18.96 3.96 -1.41
CA ARG A 210 17.83 3.19 -1.95
C ARG A 210 18.15 1.71 -2.02
N LEU A 211 17.28 0.89 -1.45
CA LEU A 211 17.35 -0.56 -1.51
C LEU A 211 16.12 -1.14 -2.21
N ASN A 212 16.35 -1.72 -3.38
CA ASN A 212 15.30 -2.39 -4.17
C ASN A 212 15.71 -3.82 -4.53
N GLY A 213 14.79 -4.55 -5.18
CA GLY A 213 15.04 -5.92 -5.64
C GLY A 213 16.13 -6.02 -6.71
N ILE A 214 16.43 -4.93 -7.41
CA ILE A 214 17.42 -4.85 -8.50
C ILE A 214 18.85 -4.66 -7.94
N THR A 215 19.00 -4.10 -6.74
CA THR A 215 20.30 -3.95 -6.07
C THR A 215 20.95 -5.32 -5.85
N LYS A 216 22.17 -5.52 -6.36
CA LYS A 216 22.94 -6.76 -6.17
C LYS A 216 23.25 -7.01 -4.69
N SER A 217 23.40 -8.28 -4.30
CA SER A 217 23.64 -8.70 -2.90
C SER A 217 24.78 -7.93 -2.21
N LYS A 218 25.96 -7.83 -2.86
CA LYS A 218 27.11 -7.07 -2.31
C LYS A 218 26.79 -5.58 -2.07
N GLY A 219 25.99 -4.96 -2.95
CA GLY A 219 25.58 -3.57 -2.81
C GLY A 219 24.59 -3.36 -1.66
N ARG A 220 23.71 -4.33 -1.39
CA ARG A 220 22.75 -4.27 -0.27
C ARG A 220 23.47 -4.18 1.08
N VAL A 221 24.48 -5.02 1.29
CA VAL A 221 25.26 -5.03 2.54
C VAL A 221 26.04 -3.72 2.71
N LYS A 222 26.61 -3.19 1.61
CA LYS A 222 27.32 -1.90 1.63
C LYS A 222 26.40 -0.76 2.08
N ILE A 223 25.23 -0.64 1.46
CA ILE A 223 24.22 0.38 1.81
C ILE A 223 23.81 0.29 3.28
N VAL A 224 23.55 -0.92 3.78
CA VAL A 224 23.14 -1.12 5.18
C VAL A 224 24.27 -0.76 6.14
N ARG A 225 25.52 -1.11 5.82
CA ARG A 225 26.69 -0.75 6.61
C ARG A 225 26.89 0.77 6.63
N GLU A 226 26.83 1.43 5.48
CA GLU A 226 26.94 2.89 5.39
C GLU A 226 25.82 3.58 6.17
N PHE A 227 24.59 3.08 6.08
CA PHE A 227 23.46 3.60 6.83
C PHE A 227 23.62 3.47 8.35
N ASN A 228 24.12 2.32 8.84
CA ASN A 228 24.32 2.10 10.28
C ASN A 228 25.53 2.87 10.84
N SER A 229 26.60 3.04 10.04
CA SER A 229 27.85 3.68 10.49
C SER A 229 27.83 5.21 10.35
N SER A 230 27.28 5.74 9.26
CA SER A 230 27.34 7.17 8.96
C SER A 230 26.29 7.95 9.76
N ARG A 231 26.60 9.22 10.06
CA ARG A 231 25.65 10.18 10.66
C ARG A 231 25.11 11.18 9.63
N ASP A 232 25.72 11.23 8.45
CA ASP A 232 25.39 12.19 7.39
C ASP A 232 24.17 11.73 6.58
N VAL A 233 24.05 10.42 6.33
CA VAL A 233 22.90 9.87 5.59
C VAL A 233 21.79 9.44 6.53
N ASN A 234 20.81 10.32 6.70
CA ASN A 234 19.69 10.11 7.61
C ASN A 234 18.47 9.44 6.98
N LEU A 235 18.48 9.16 5.66
CA LEU A 235 17.32 8.65 4.93
C LEU A 235 17.66 7.39 4.12
N CYS A 236 16.83 6.34 4.25
CA CYS A 236 16.97 5.11 3.46
C CYS A 236 15.61 4.63 2.94
N LEU A 237 15.46 4.62 1.62
CA LEU A 237 14.25 4.17 0.92
C LEU A 237 14.33 2.66 0.67
N VAL A 238 13.47 1.90 1.36
CA VAL A 238 13.47 0.43 1.29
C VAL A 238 12.14 -0.07 0.76
N SER A 239 12.20 -0.95 -0.24
CA SER A 239 11.04 -1.74 -0.66
C SER A 239 10.68 -2.77 0.42
N THR A 240 9.40 -2.89 0.78
CA THR A 240 8.94 -3.88 1.77
C THR A 240 9.29 -5.31 1.39
N LEU A 241 9.27 -5.64 0.09
CA LEU A 241 9.71 -6.94 -0.42
C LEU A 241 11.22 -7.15 -0.31
N ALA A 242 12.01 -6.07 -0.41
CA ALA A 242 13.45 -6.14 -0.20
C ALA A 242 13.83 -6.16 1.29
N GLY A 243 12.93 -5.69 2.18
CA GLY A 243 13.08 -5.79 3.63
C GLY A 243 13.04 -7.23 4.16
N GLY A 244 12.36 -8.15 3.47
CA GLY A 244 12.30 -9.57 3.84
C GLY A 244 13.60 -10.36 3.69
N LEU A 245 14.64 -9.77 3.09
CA LEU A 245 15.89 -10.44 2.70
C LEU A 245 16.89 -10.67 3.85
N GLY A 246 16.56 -10.28 5.07
CA GLY A 246 17.41 -10.51 6.24
C GLY A 246 18.43 -9.42 6.55
N LEU A 247 18.16 -8.18 6.17
CA LEU A 247 19.04 -7.03 6.42
C LEU A 247 18.57 -6.26 7.65
N ASN A 248 19.45 -6.01 8.62
CA ASN A 248 19.12 -5.30 9.85
C ASN A 248 19.56 -3.83 9.81
N PHE A 249 18.62 -2.94 10.11
CA PHE A 249 18.83 -1.48 10.11
C PHE A 249 18.80 -0.96 11.54
N VAL A 250 19.81 -1.32 12.32
CA VAL A 250 19.89 -1.01 13.76
C VAL A 250 20.04 0.49 14.03
N GLY A 251 20.58 1.25 13.07
CA GLY A 251 20.72 2.71 13.19
C GLY A 251 19.40 3.50 13.07
N ALA A 252 18.25 2.81 12.99
CA ALA A 252 16.95 3.39 12.76
C ALA A 252 16.20 3.78 14.03
N ASN A 253 15.69 5.03 14.09
CA ASN A 253 14.84 5.47 15.21
C ASN A 253 13.36 5.63 14.84
N VAL A 254 13.07 5.88 13.56
CA VAL A 254 11.71 6.08 13.05
C VAL A 254 11.54 5.24 11.80
N VAL A 255 10.43 4.53 11.67
CA VAL A 255 10.06 3.79 10.45
C VAL A 255 8.71 4.32 9.98
N VAL A 256 8.67 4.86 8.77
CA VAL A 256 7.40 5.22 8.13
C VAL A 256 7.00 4.08 7.20
N LEU A 257 5.76 3.62 7.25
CA LEU A 257 5.24 2.68 6.26
C LEU A 257 4.30 3.44 5.34
N PHE A 258 4.78 3.72 4.13
CA PHE A 258 4.03 4.40 3.09
C PHE A 258 3.54 3.38 2.05
N ASP A 259 2.23 3.28 1.83
CA ASP A 259 1.58 2.27 0.97
C ASP A 259 1.84 0.82 1.48
N PRO A 260 1.16 0.39 2.57
CA PRO A 260 1.30 -0.97 3.10
C PRO A 260 0.92 -2.02 2.05
N THR A 261 1.52 -3.21 2.15
CA THR A 261 1.23 -4.30 1.21
C THR A 261 -0.07 -5.01 1.57
N TRP A 262 -0.67 -5.71 0.58
CA TRP A 262 -1.87 -6.53 0.80
C TRP A 262 -1.67 -7.67 1.80
N ASN A 263 -0.41 -8.07 2.03
CA ASN A 263 -0.06 -9.09 3.01
C ASN A 263 0.63 -8.42 4.22
N PRO A 264 -0.08 -8.22 5.35
CA PRO A 264 0.49 -7.61 6.55
C PRO A 264 1.75 -8.30 7.06
N ALA A 265 1.92 -9.60 6.79
CA ALA A 265 3.11 -10.34 7.21
C ALA A 265 4.40 -9.79 6.57
N ASN A 266 4.33 -9.32 5.32
CA ASN A 266 5.47 -8.73 4.63
C ASN A 266 5.88 -7.40 5.29
N ASP A 267 4.88 -6.58 5.63
CA ASP A 267 5.10 -5.29 6.28
C ASP A 267 5.64 -5.48 7.70
N LEU A 268 5.07 -6.40 8.48
CA LEU A 268 5.54 -6.74 9.82
C LEU A 268 6.96 -7.29 9.78
N GLN A 269 7.28 -8.14 8.80
CA GLN A 269 8.64 -8.65 8.61
C GLN A 269 9.62 -7.52 8.31
N ALA A 270 9.26 -6.57 7.44
CA ALA A 270 10.10 -5.42 7.14
C ALA A 270 10.30 -4.51 8.37
N ILE A 271 9.23 -4.26 9.15
CA ILE A 271 9.30 -3.49 10.40
C ILE A 271 10.21 -4.19 11.41
N ASP A 272 10.10 -5.51 11.58
CA ASP A 272 10.89 -6.28 12.53
C ASP A 272 12.41 -6.23 12.24
N ARG A 273 12.82 -5.98 10.98
CA ARG A 273 14.23 -5.78 10.60
C ARG A 273 14.80 -4.41 10.94
N MET A 274 13.91 -3.44 11.09
CA MET A 274 14.26 -2.05 11.41
C MET A 274 14.14 -1.81 12.93
N CYS A 275 13.29 -2.58 13.60
CA CYS A 275 12.89 -2.40 14.98
C CYS A 275 13.44 -3.52 15.89
N GLU A 276 14.74 -3.46 16.17
CA GLU A 276 15.35 -4.20 17.28
C GLU A 276 15.37 -3.36 18.58
N THR A 277 15.30 -2.02 18.50
CA THR A 277 15.36 -1.11 19.67
C THR A 277 14.55 0.19 19.48
N GLY A 278 13.48 0.42 20.25
CA GLY A 278 12.95 1.76 20.58
C GLY A 278 12.43 2.64 19.44
N VAL A 279 11.92 2.03 18.38
CA VAL A 279 11.53 2.73 17.15
C VAL A 279 10.08 3.23 17.22
N THR A 280 9.85 4.45 16.72
CA THR A 280 8.49 4.92 16.41
C THR A 280 8.09 4.45 15.01
N VAL A 281 7.06 3.62 14.90
CA VAL A 281 6.52 3.15 13.63
C VAL A 281 5.31 4.00 13.26
N ILE A 282 5.37 4.67 12.12
CA ILE A 282 4.30 5.51 11.60
C ILE A 282 3.69 4.84 10.38
N LEU A 283 2.49 4.30 10.54
CA LEU A 283 1.70 3.69 9.49
C LEU A 283 0.82 4.78 8.83
N SER A 284 1.10 5.12 7.58
CA SER A 284 0.22 6.01 6.82
C SER A 284 -0.95 5.19 6.27
N LYS A 285 -2.14 5.36 6.86
CA LYS A 285 -3.39 4.77 6.33
C LYS A 285 -4.18 5.80 5.55
N PHE A 286 -4.84 5.32 4.52
CA PHE A 286 -5.80 6.13 3.80
C PHE A 286 -7.11 6.24 4.57
N CYS A 287 -7.64 7.46 4.70
CA CYS A 287 -9.04 7.67 5.03
C CYS A 287 -9.68 8.51 3.93
N THR A 288 -10.34 7.87 2.98
CA THR A 288 -11.48 8.50 2.34
C THR A 288 -12.61 8.49 3.35
N SER A 289 -13.18 9.67 3.62
CA SER A 289 -14.50 9.80 4.24
C SER A 289 -15.39 8.64 3.76
N ARG A 290 -16.02 7.95 4.72
CA ARG A 290 -16.93 6.80 4.61
C ARG A 290 -17.35 6.55 3.15
N TYR A 291 -17.19 5.32 2.64
CA TYR A 291 -17.75 4.84 1.34
C TYR A 291 -16.82 4.76 0.11
N THR A 292 -15.53 4.47 0.23
CA THR A 292 -14.78 3.98 -0.96
C THR A 292 -14.78 2.47 -1.09
N THR A 293 -14.96 2.02 -2.33
CA THR A 293 -14.95 0.63 -2.82
C THR A 293 -13.77 -0.18 -2.30
N VAL A 294 -12.61 0.43 -2.03
CA VAL A 294 -11.42 -0.25 -1.49
C VAL A 294 -11.68 -0.85 -0.09
N GLN A 295 -12.39 -0.15 0.80
CA GLN A 295 -12.78 -0.71 2.10
C GLN A 295 -13.91 -1.75 2.01
N LYS A 296 -14.74 -1.71 0.96
CA LYS A 296 -15.74 -2.76 0.67
C LYS A 296 -15.10 -3.99 0.02
N ILE A 297 -14.02 -3.81 -0.72
CA ILE A 297 -13.20 -4.84 -1.35
C ILE A 297 -12.34 -5.56 -0.30
N GLU A 298 -11.77 -4.84 0.66
CA GLU A 298 -11.02 -5.45 1.77
C GLU A 298 -11.91 -6.18 2.79
N ARG A 299 -13.23 -5.96 2.75
CA ARG A 299 -14.21 -6.57 3.67
C ARG A 299 -14.99 -7.76 3.07
N ASN A 300 -14.81 -8.06 1.79
CA ASN A 300 -15.42 -9.22 1.11
C ASN A 300 -14.33 -10.20 0.68
#